data_AF-A0A8X7MW15-F1
#
_entry.id   AF-A0A8X7MW15-F1
#
_cell.length_a   1.000
_cell.length_b   1.000
_cell.length_c   1.000
_cell.angle_alpha   90.00
_cell.angle_beta   90.00
_cell.angle_gamma   90.00
#
_symmetry.space_group_name_H-M   'P 1'
#
loop_
_entity.id
_entity.type
_entity.pdbx_description
1 polymer ?
#
loop_
_entity_poly.entity_id
_entity_poly.type
_entity_poly.pdbx_seq_one_letter_code
_entity_poly.pdbx_strand_id
1 'polypeptide(L)'
;MDAEIVAIGTSSEELLPLQTLASQSHKDTQLKDVKVNVGVFAFDSVYINGQTLKTAFRQRCHLLNKYRAPKKRSSSDATDRLQVRPHHQRRPRT
;
A
#
# COMPACT_ATOMS: atom_id res chain seq x y z
N MET A 1 -4.08 -17.69 0.04
CA MET A 1 -3.78 -16.53 0.89
C MET A 1 -5.05 -15.73 0.98
N ASP A 2 -5.40 -15.32 2.18
CA ASP A 2 -6.59 -14.53 2.46
C ASP A 2 -6.17 -13.09 2.71
N ALA A 3 -6.82 -12.16 2.02
CA ALA A 3 -6.44 -10.76 2.01
C ALA A 3 -7.64 -9.86 1.70
N GLU A 4 -7.55 -8.62 2.16
CA GLU A 4 -8.47 -7.56 1.79
C GLU A 4 -7.83 -6.65 0.73
N ILE A 5 -8.58 -6.31 -0.31
CA ILE A 5 -8.18 -5.31 -1.30
C ILE A 5 -8.79 -3.98 -0.86
N VAL A 6 -7.96 -2.96 -0.69
CA VAL A 6 -8.41 -1.64 -0.25
C VAL A 6 -7.96 -0.61 -1.28
N ALA A 7 -8.88 0.26 -1.70
CA ALA A 7 -8.54 1.38 -2.57
C ALA A 7 -7.63 2.37 -1.81
N ILE A 8 -6.63 2.90 -2.50
CA ILE A 8 -5.66 3.85 -1.96
C ILE A 8 -5.71 5.14 -2.76
N GLY A 9 -5.76 6.28 -2.08
CA GLY A 9 -5.67 7.60 -2.67
C GLY A 9 -4.36 7.74 -3.46
N THR A 10 -4.47 8.14 -4.72
CA THR A 10 -3.33 8.29 -5.65
C THR A 10 -2.30 9.32 -5.17
N SER A 11 -2.74 10.35 -4.45
CA SER A 11 -1.87 11.42 -3.93
C SER A 11 -1.64 11.38 -2.41
N SER A 12 -2.58 10.82 -1.63
CA SER A 12 -2.57 10.91 -0.16
C SER A 12 -2.15 9.64 0.57
N GLU A 13 -1.97 8.50 -0.13
CA GLU A 13 -1.83 7.15 0.47
C GLU A 13 -2.97 6.76 1.44
N GLU A 14 -4.07 7.50 1.47
CA GLU A 14 -5.20 7.26 2.35
C GLU A 14 -6.00 6.03 1.89
N LEU A 15 -6.53 5.27 2.85
CA LEU A 15 -7.46 4.18 2.57
C LEU A 15 -8.83 4.74 2.20
N LEU A 16 -9.33 4.36 1.03
CA LEU A 16 -10.63 4.83 0.52
C LEU A 16 -11.75 3.83 0.86
N PRO A 17 -13.01 4.28 0.91
CA PRO A 17 -14.16 3.42 1.19
C PRO A 17 -14.32 2.29 0.16
N LEU A 18 -14.96 1.20 0.58
CA LEU A 18 -15.23 0.04 -0.29
C LEU A 18 -15.99 0.40 -1.57
N GLN A 19 -16.86 1.41 -1.50
CA GLN A 19 -17.62 1.90 -2.65
C GLN A 19 -16.72 2.34 -3.82
N THR A 20 -15.49 2.81 -3.54
CA THR A 20 -14.49 3.16 -4.55
C THR A 20 -14.03 1.94 -5.37
N LEU A 21 -14.08 0.74 -4.79
CA LEU A 21 -13.81 -0.52 -5.50
C LEU A 21 -15.05 -1.03 -6.25
N ALA A 22 -16.24 -0.87 -5.66
CA ALA A 22 -17.49 -1.36 -6.24
C ALA A 22 -17.86 -0.68 -7.57
N SER A 23 -17.34 0.52 -7.85
CA SER A 23 -17.57 1.23 -9.11
C SER A 23 -16.65 0.78 -10.26
N GLN A 24 -15.72 -0.15 -10.02
CA GLN A 24 -14.82 -0.70 -11.05
C GLN A 24 -15.55 -1.71 -11.94
N SER A 25 -15.19 -1.75 -13.24
CA SER A 25 -15.73 -2.71 -14.20
C SER A 25 -15.48 -4.15 -13.77
N HIS A 26 -16.53 -4.96 -13.75
CA HIS A 26 -16.52 -6.32 -13.23
C HIS A 26 -16.05 -7.39 -14.23
N LYS A 27 -15.90 -7.07 -15.54
CA LYS A 27 -15.47 -8.03 -16.58
C LYS A 27 -14.59 -7.37 -17.64
N ASP A 28 -13.60 -8.12 -18.13
CA ASP A 28 -12.70 -7.76 -19.25
C ASP A 28 -11.91 -6.44 -19.09
N THR A 29 -11.65 -6.03 -17.85
CA THR A 29 -10.85 -4.84 -17.54
C THR A 29 -9.38 -5.10 -17.88
N GLN A 30 -8.86 -4.40 -18.88
CA GLN A 30 -7.42 -4.40 -19.18
C GLN A 30 -6.68 -3.58 -18.13
N LEU A 31 -5.39 -3.87 -17.92
CA LEU A 31 -4.59 -3.14 -16.93
C LEU A 31 -4.60 -1.62 -17.15
N LYS A 32 -4.68 -1.18 -18.41
CA LYS A 32 -4.78 0.23 -18.81
C LYS A 32 -6.08 0.92 -18.38
N ASP A 33 -7.14 0.16 -18.09
CA ASP A 33 -8.45 0.66 -17.73
C ASP A 33 -8.64 0.76 -16.20
N VAL A 34 -7.66 0.28 -15.42
CA VAL A 34 -7.65 0.36 -13.96
C VAL A 34 -7.31 1.77 -13.51
N LYS A 35 -8.30 2.48 -12.95
CA LYS A 35 -8.18 3.89 -12.54
C LYS A 35 -7.88 4.10 -11.06
N VAL A 36 -7.97 3.05 -10.24
CA VAL A 36 -7.84 3.15 -8.77
C VAL A 36 -6.62 2.36 -8.32
N ASN A 37 -5.76 3.01 -7.55
CA ASN A 37 -4.67 2.33 -6.86
C ASN A 37 -5.24 1.47 -5.74
N VAL A 38 -4.66 0.30 -5.53
CA VAL A 38 -5.11 -0.63 -4.49
C VAL A 38 -3.94 -1.14 -3.66
N GLY A 39 -4.20 -1.40 -2.38
CA GLY A 39 -3.34 -2.15 -1.49
C GLY A 39 -3.91 -3.53 -1.20
N VAL A 40 -3.04 -4.52 -1.11
CA VAL A 40 -3.40 -5.89 -0.69
C VAL A 40 -2.97 -6.09 0.76
N PHE A 41 -3.95 -6.27 1.63
CA PHE A 41 -3.77 -6.47 3.07
C PHE A 41 -3.98 -7.93 3.42
N ALA A 42 -2.93 -8.73 3.24
CA ALA A 42 -2.96 -10.15 3.57
C ALA A 42 -2.99 -10.39 5.10
N PHE A 43 -3.90 -11.24 5.56
CA PHE A 43 -4.10 -11.53 6.99
C PHE A 43 -4.04 -13.02 7.35
N ASP A 44 -4.23 -13.95 6.41
CA ASP A 44 -4.04 -15.39 6.66
C ASP A 44 -3.48 -16.13 5.44
N SER A 45 -2.91 -17.31 5.68
CA SER A 45 -2.67 -18.31 4.65
C SER A 45 -2.79 -19.70 5.24
N VAL A 46 -3.59 -20.56 4.60
CA VAL A 46 -3.73 -21.97 4.98
C VAL A 46 -2.82 -22.91 4.18
N TYR A 47 -2.07 -22.40 3.21
CA TYR A 47 -1.20 -23.20 2.35
C TYR A 47 0.06 -22.42 1.94
N ILE A 48 1.24 -22.99 2.17
CA ILE A 48 2.54 -22.39 1.83
C ILE A 48 3.50 -23.49 1.36
N ASN A 49 4.23 -23.25 0.26
CA ASN A 49 5.28 -24.13 -0.26
C ASN A 49 4.87 -25.61 -0.40
N GLY A 50 3.71 -25.87 -0.99
CA GLY A 50 3.25 -27.24 -1.22
C GLY A 50 2.50 -27.88 -0.03
N GLN A 51 2.40 -27.19 1.11
CA GLN A 51 1.88 -27.77 2.35
C GLN A 51 0.71 -26.98 2.95
N THR A 52 -0.30 -27.71 3.42
CA THR A 52 -1.42 -27.16 4.20
C THR A 52 -0.99 -26.92 5.64
N LEU A 53 -1.24 -25.72 6.14
CA LEU A 53 -0.93 -25.32 7.52
C LEU A 53 -2.09 -25.69 8.46
N LYS A 54 -1.90 -26.71 9.28
CA LYS A 54 -2.85 -27.13 10.34
C LYS A 54 -2.55 -26.52 11.71
N THR A 55 -1.85 -25.40 11.72
CA THR A 55 -1.38 -24.69 12.92
C THR A 55 -2.35 -23.60 13.37
N ALA A 56 -2.16 -23.06 14.57
CA ALA A 56 -2.96 -21.94 15.08
C ALA A 56 -2.83 -20.69 14.18
N PHE A 57 -3.87 -19.84 14.15
CA PHE A 57 -3.92 -18.62 13.35
C PHE A 57 -2.66 -17.75 13.50
N ARG A 58 -2.22 -17.47 14.73
CA ARG A 58 -1.02 -16.65 15.00
C ARG A 58 0.24 -17.21 14.33
N GLN A 59 0.40 -18.53 14.29
CA GLN A 59 1.53 -19.19 13.64
C GLN A 59 1.44 -19.05 12.12
N ARG A 60 0.24 -19.17 11.55
CA ARG A 60 0.02 -18.94 10.11
C ARG A 60 0.31 -17.50 9.70
N CYS A 61 -0.17 -16.52 10.46
CA CYS A 61 0.14 -15.10 10.23
C CYS A 61 1.64 -14.82 10.35
N HIS A 62 2.33 -15.43 11.32
CA HIS A 62 3.78 -15.29 11.46
C HIS A 62 4.51 -15.84 10.22
N LEU A 63 4.12 -17.03 9.74
CA LEU A 63 4.69 -17.61 8.52
C LEU A 63 4.39 -16.76 7.28
N LEU A 64 3.15 -16.29 7.12
CA LEU A 64 2.77 -15.37 6.05
C LEU A 64 3.68 -14.12 6.05
N ASN A 65 3.87 -13.49 7.21
CA ASN A 65 4.73 -12.31 7.33
C ASN A 65 6.21 -12.62 7.07
N LYS A 66 6.69 -13.82 7.40
CA LYS A 66 8.07 -14.26 7.10
C LYS A 66 8.34 -14.34 5.60
N TYR A 67 7.38 -14.81 4.81
CA TYR A 67 7.53 -14.95 3.35
C TYR A 67 7.13 -13.69 2.57
N ARG A 68 6.51 -12.71 3.23
CA ARG A 68 6.08 -11.47 2.60
C ARG A 68 7.27 -10.53 2.38
N ALA A 69 7.44 -10.07 1.14
CA ALA A 69 8.44 -9.04 0.82
C ALA A 69 8.11 -7.70 1.52
N PRO A 70 9.12 -6.91 1.92
CA PRO A 70 8.89 -5.57 2.44
C PRO A 70 8.19 -4.69 1.39
N LYS A 71 7.20 -3.90 1.82
CA LYS A 71 6.50 -2.95 0.95
C LYS A 71 7.53 -1.92 0.45
N LYS A 72 7.78 -1.86 -0.85
CA LYS A 72 8.53 -0.77 -1.46
C LYS A 72 7.65 0.48 -1.44
N ARG A 73 8.17 1.61 -0.93
CA ARG A 73 7.49 2.91 -1.07
C ARG A 73 7.44 3.28 -2.55
N SER A 74 6.30 3.76 -3.02
CA SER A 74 6.20 4.29 -4.38
C SER A 74 7.12 5.50 -4.54
N SER A 75 7.84 5.55 -5.65
CA SER A 75 8.90 6.51 -5.97
C SER A 75 8.45 7.97 -6.17
N SER A 76 7.21 8.34 -5.83
CA SER A 76 6.71 9.71 -5.84
C SER A 76 7.12 10.53 -4.62
N ASP A 77 7.69 9.90 -3.60
CA ASP A 77 7.95 10.49 -2.27
C ASP A 77 9.29 11.24 -2.17
N ALA A 78 10.11 11.28 -3.23
CA ALA A 78 11.50 11.74 -3.16
C ALA A 78 11.72 13.23 -3.50
N THR A 79 10.70 13.96 -4.00
CA THR A 79 10.93 15.32 -4.53
C THR A 79 10.49 16.48 -3.64
N ASP A 80 9.84 16.24 -2.50
CA ASP A 80 9.28 17.33 -1.67
C ASP A 80 10.04 17.60 -0.35
N ARG A 81 11.29 17.13 -0.23
CA ARG A 81 12.13 17.43 0.94
C ARG A 81 13.39 18.25 0.64
N LEU A 82 13.39 19.00 -0.46
CA LEU A 82 14.47 19.96 -0.74
C LEU A 82 13.98 21.36 -1.16
N GLN A 83 13.06 21.97 -0.39
CA GLN A 83 12.92 23.43 -0.35
C GLN A 83 12.65 23.94 1.08
N VAL A 84 13.58 23.70 2.00
CA VAL A 84 13.71 24.61 3.15
C VAL A 84 14.43 25.85 2.64
N ARG A 85 13.66 26.88 2.27
CA ARG A 85 14.19 28.21 1.91
C ARG A 85 14.86 28.82 3.15
N PRO A 86 16.09 29.34 3.08
CA PRO A 86 16.69 30.04 4.21
C PRO A 86 15.95 31.36 4.46
N HIS A 87 15.38 31.49 5.65
CA HIS A 87 14.75 32.72 6.14
C HIS A 87 15.81 33.83 6.30
N HIS A 88 15.59 34.93 5.57
CA HIS A 88 16.04 36.31 5.80
C HIS A 88 17.31 36.57 6.64
N GLN A 89 18.37 37.01 5.96
CA GLN A 89 19.39 37.89 6.54
C GLN A 89 18.73 39.18 7.07
N ARG A 90 18.77 39.40 8.38
CA ARG A 90 18.51 40.71 8.98
C ARG A 90 19.76 41.58 8.81
N ARG A 91 19.64 42.68 8.07
CA ARG A 91 20.68 43.72 7.98
C ARG A 91 20.82 44.46 9.32
N PRO A 92 22.03 44.85 9.76
CA PRO A 92 22.19 45.73 10.89
C PRO A 92 21.80 47.17 10.51
N ARG A 93 21.05 47.85 11.39
CA ARG A 93 20.81 49.29 11.32
C ARG A 93 22.04 50.02 11.86
N THR A 94 22.60 50.92 11.06
CA THR A 94 23.41 52.05 11.51
C THR A 94 22.63 53.32 11.24
#